data_AF-A0A5N6MYL5-F1
#
_entry.id   AF-A0A5N6MYL5-F1
#
_cell.length_a   1.000
_cell.length_b   1.000
_cell.length_c   1.000
_cell.angle_alpha   90.00
_cell.angle_beta   90.00
_cell.angle_gamma   90.00
#
_symmetry.space_group_name_H-M   'P 1'
#
loop_
_entity.id
_entity.type
_entity.pdbx_description
1 polymer ?
#
loop_
_entity_poly.entity_id
_entity_poly.type
_entity_poly.pdbx_seq_one_letter_code
_entity_poly.pdbx_strand_id
1 'polypeptide(L)'
;MGGTNKTHKLFMVCNYVLLGAASSCIFLTLSLRLFPSVVGGFLILLHIITIAGAVAGFNAAGSSKWYAAHMVATVLTAIFQGSVSVLIFTTTANFLGALKSYVREDDATVILKMSGALCIAMFCLQWLVLTLAFFLRYHASVEGGSHGQIKSSKVQDEEDTKNWPWPFQV
;
A
#
# COMPACT_ATOMS: atom_id res chain seq x y z
N MET A 1 -3.07 -18.68 -22.34
CA MET A 1 -2.95 -19.11 -20.92
C MET A 1 -1.70 -18.64 -20.15
N GLY A 2 -0.80 -17.79 -20.69
CA GLY A 2 0.46 -17.42 -20.00
C GLY A 2 0.57 -15.99 -19.40
N GLY A 3 -0.45 -15.14 -19.55
CA GLY A 3 -0.41 -13.70 -19.18
C GLY A 3 -0.87 -13.41 -17.75
N THR A 4 -2.04 -13.93 -17.35
CA THR A 4 -2.68 -13.66 -16.04
C THR A 4 -1.81 -14.06 -14.84
N ASN A 5 -1.05 -15.17 -14.97
CA ASN A 5 -0.12 -15.63 -13.94
C ASN A 5 1.07 -14.66 -13.72
N LYS A 6 1.53 -13.97 -14.77
CA LYS A 6 2.64 -13.02 -14.65
C LYS A 6 2.17 -11.72 -13.99
N THR A 7 1.02 -11.21 -14.39
CA THR A 7 0.40 -10.01 -13.80
C THR A 7 0.07 -10.22 -12.32
N HIS A 8 -0.45 -11.40 -11.95
CA HIS A 8 -0.75 -11.73 -10.56
C HIS A 8 0.51 -11.84 -9.69
N LYS A 9 1.57 -12.51 -10.19
CA LYS A 9 2.86 -12.56 -9.49
C LYS A 9 3.48 -11.17 -9.31
N LEU A 10 3.45 -10.33 -10.35
CA LEU A 10 3.93 -8.95 -10.27
C LEU A 10 3.13 -8.13 -9.26
N PHE A 11 1.80 -8.27 -9.25
CA PHE A 11 0.93 -7.61 -8.27
C PHE A 11 1.30 -7.99 -6.83
N MET A 12 1.52 -9.29 -6.55
CA MET A 12 1.96 -9.73 -5.22
C MET A 12 3.32 -9.16 -4.85
N VAL A 13 4.31 -9.23 -5.75
CA VAL A 13 5.66 -8.67 -5.51
C VAL A 13 5.58 -7.19 -5.20
N CYS A 14 4.80 -6.41 -5.95
CA CYS A 14 4.65 -4.98 -5.70
C CYS A 14 3.99 -4.68 -4.35
N ASN A 15 2.99 -5.45 -3.92
CA ASN A 15 2.40 -5.31 -2.58
C ASN A 15 3.40 -5.66 -1.46
N TYR A 16 4.24 -6.68 -1.64
CA TYR A 16 5.31 -6.99 -0.69
C TYR A 16 6.37 -5.89 -0.60
N VAL A 17 6.80 -5.34 -1.74
CA VAL A 17 7.75 -4.22 -1.77
C VAL A 17 7.12 -2.97 -1.13
N LEU A 18 5.84 -2.70 -1.40
CA LEU A 18 5.11 -1.59 -0.78
C LEU A 18 5.06 -1.74 0.75
N LEU A 19 4.77 -2.95 1.25
CA LEU A 19 4.78 -3.27 2.68
C LEU A 19 6.17 -3.06 3.31
N GLY A 20 7.23 -3.50 2.62
CA GLY A 20 8.62 -3.30 3.05
C GLY A 20 9.06 -1.83 3.05
N ALA A 21 8.63 -1.06 2.05
CA ALA A 21 8.90 0.37 1.98
C ALA A 21 8.18 1.14 3.10
N ALA A 22 6.92 0.80 3.38
CA ALA A 22 6.13 1.41 4.45
C ALA A 22 6.72 1.11 5.83
N SER A 23 7.08 -0.14 6.11
CA SER A 23 7.71 -0.51 7.39
C SER A 23 9.08 0.14 7.58
N SER A 24 9.89 0.23 6.52
CA SER A 24 11.17 0.93 6.54
C SER A 24 10.99 2.42 6.82
N CYS A 25 9.96 3.05 6.24
CA CYS A 25 9.67 4.45 6.49
C CYS A 25 9.17 4.72 7.92
N ILE A 26 8.40 3.80 8.51
CA ILE A 26 8.05 3.86 9.95
C ILE A 26 9.32 3.79 10.79
N PHE A 27 10.24 2.88 10.48
CA PHE A 27 11.49 2.73 11.23
C PHE A 27 12.36 3.99 11.14
N LEU A 28 12.50 4.59 9.96
CA LEU A 28 13.20 5.87 9.79
C LEU A 28 12.50 7.00 10.55
N THR A 29 11.17 7.05 10.52
CA THR A 29 10.39 8.03 11.29
C THR A 29 10.63 7.86 12.79
N LEU A 30 10.64 6.63 13.31
CA LEU A 30 10.97 6.34 14.72
C LEU A 30 12.43 6.67 15.06
N SER A 31 13.34 6.51 14.10
CA SER A 31 14.77 6.81 14.26
C SER A 31 15.04 8.30 14.50
N LEU A 32 14.13 9.20 14.09
CA LEU A 32 14.19 10.63 14.45
C LEU A 32 13.89 10.90 15.95
N ARG A 33 13.53 9.87 16.74
CA ARG A 33 13.14 9.98 18.17
C ARG A 33 12.21 11.18 18.40
N LEU A 34 11.10 11.20 17.68
CA LEU A 34 10.12 12.27 17.81
C LEU A 34 9.60 12.36 19.26
N PHE A 35 9.56 13.57 19.81
CA PHE A 35 8.59 13.90 20.86
C PHE A 35 7.18 13.74 20.27
N PRO A 36 6.11 13.46 21.06
CA PRO A 36 4.73 13.42 20.53
C PRO A 36 4.35 14.74 19.83
N SER A 37 4.61 14.80 18.53
CA SER A 37 4.29 15.90 17.63
C SER A 37 3.13 15.46 16.76
N VAL A 38 2.15 16.35 16.59
CA VAL A 38 0.95 16.11 15.79
C VAL A 38 1.32 15.72 14.35
N VAL A 39 2.33 16.37 13.76
CA VAL A 39 2.81 16.09 12.40
C VAL A 39 3.40 14.67 12.30
N GLY A 40 4.19 14.27 13.31
CA GLY A 40 4.72 12.91 13.41
C GLY A 40 3.63 11.85 13.52
N GLY A 41 2.58 12.14 14.31
CA GLY A 41 1.40 11.30 14.44
C GLY A 41 0.68 11.10 13.10
N PHE A 42 0.45 12.18 12.34
CA PHE A 42 -0.15 12.09 11.00
C PHE A 42 0.71 11.28 10.02
N LEU A 43 2.03 11.42 10.07
CA LEU A 43 2.93 10.60 9.25
C LEU A 43 2.81 9.12 9.59
N ILE A 44 2.86 8.76 10.88
CA ILE A 44 2.74 7.36 11.31
C ILE A 44 1.38 6.80 10.89
N LEU A 45 0.31 7.57 11.11
CA LEU A 45 -1.04 7.19 10.70
C LEU A 45 -1.13 6.95 9.19
N LEU A 46 -0.51 7.80 8.37
CA LEU A 46 -0.44 7.62 6.93
C LEU A 46 0.22 6.29 6.55
N HIS A 47 1.35 5.95 7.18
CA HIS A 47 2.03 4.68 6.93
C HIS A 47 1.22 3.45 7.36
N ILE A 48 0.49 3.55 8.48
CA ILE A 48 -0.42 2.48 8.92
C ILE A 48 -1.52 2.25 7.89
N ILE A 49 -2.10 3.33 7.34
CA ILE A 49 -3.10 3.22 6.25
C ILE A 49 -2.48 2.57 5.01
N THR A 50 -1.25 2.93 4.64
CA THR A 50 -0.53 2.30 3.51
C THR A 50 -0.35 0.79 3.72
N ILE A 51 0.04 0.38 4.94
CA ILE A 51 0.17 -1.05 5.29
C ILE A 51 -1.19 -1.75 5.22
N ALA A 52 -2.25 -1.16 5.78
CA ALA A 52 -3.60 -1.70 5.70
C ALA A 52 -4.07 -1.82 4.23
N GLY A 53 -3.74 -0.84 3.40
CA GLY A 53 -3.99 -0.87 1.96
C GLY A 53 -3.29 -2.01 1.25
N ALA A 54 -2.00 -2.24 1.54
CA ALA A 54 -1.22 -3.36 0.99
C ALA A 54 -1.79 -4.72 1.43
N VAL A 55 -2.14 -4.87 2.71
CA VAL A 55 -2.75 -6.09 3.27
C VAL A 55 -4.11 -6.36 2.63
N ALA A 56 -4.95 -5.33 2.50
CA ALA A 56 -6.24 -5.45 1.82
C ALA A 56 -6.08 -5.76 0.32
N GLY A 57 -5.00 -5.31 -0.33
CA GLY A 57 -4.66 -5.66 -1.71
C GLY A 57 -4.48 -7.18 -1.91
N PHE A 58 -3.93 -7.90 -0.93
CA PHE A 58 -3.84 -9.36 -0.99
C PHE A 58 -5.21 -10.05 -0.94
N ASN A 59 -6.17 -9.51 -0.17
CA ASN A 59 -7.52 -10.08 -0.01
C ASN A 59 -8.55 -9.59 -1.05
N ALA A 60 -8.31 -8.43 -1.68
CA ALA A 60 -9.24 -7.79 -2.62
C ALA A 60 -9.42 -8.56 -3.93
N ALA A 61 -8.59 -9.59 -4.19
CA ALA A 61 -8.82 -10.55 -5.27
C ALA A 61 -10.11 -11.38 -5.09
N GLY A 62 -10.71 -11.43 -3.89
CA GLY A 62 -11.87 -12.27 -3.59
C GLY A 62 -13.19 -11.58 -3.20
N SER A 63 -13.21 -10.33 -2.71
CA SER A 63 -14.43 -9.70 -2.16
C SER A 63 -14.82 -8.38 -2.83
N SER A 64 -15.99 -8.34 -3.46
CA SER A 64 -16.48 -7.22 -4.26
C SER A 64 -17.03 -6.04 -3.45
N LYS A 65 -17.42 -6.25 -2.19
CA LYS A 65 -18.22 -5.27 -1.43
C LYS A 65 -17.43 -4.03 -0.99
N TRP A 66 -16.10 -4.13 -0.88
CA TRP A 66 -15.23 -3.07 -0.39
C TRP A 66 -14.15 -2.65 -1.39
N TYR A 67 -14.16 -3.19 -2.61
CA TYR A 67 -13.14 -2.92 -3.63
C TYR A 67 -13.07 -1.43 -4.00
N ALA A 68 -14.22 -0.80 -4.28
CA ALA A 68 -14.25 0.62 -4.64
C ALA A 68 -13.75 1.52 -3.50
N ALA A 69 -14.17 1.23 -2.27
CA ALA A 69 -13.72 1.98 -1.09
C ALA A 69 -12.21 1.81 -0.86
N HIS A 70 -11.69 0.60 -1.01
CA HIS A 70 -10.25 0.31 -0.92
C HIS A 70 -9.46 1.04 -2.02
N MET A 71 -9.95 1.05 -3.26
CA MET A 71 -9.31 1.79 -4.36
C MET A 71 -9.27 3.30 -4.07
N VAL A 72 -10.38 3.91 -3.65
CA VAL A 72 -10.44 5.34 -3.29
C VAL A 72 -9.51 5.65 -2.13
N ALA A 73 -9.51 4.82 -1.07
CA ALA A 73 -8.63 4.98 0.07
C ALA A 73 -7.15 4.88 -0.34
N THR A 74 -6.82 3.95 -1.23
CA THR A 74 -5.45 3.74 -1.72
C THR A 74 -4.97 4.92 -2.57
N VAL A 75 -5.83 5.48 -3.44
CA VAL A 75 -5.51 6.69 -4.23
C VAL A 75 -5.31 7.90 -3.31
N LEU A 76 -6.22 8.10 -2.35
CA LEU A 76 -6.12 9.21 -1.41
C LEU A 76 -4.84 9.11 -0.57
N THR A 77 -4.49 7.90 -0.12
CA THR A 77 -3.24 7.61 0.58
C THR A 77 -2.03 7.95 -0.28
N ALA A 78 -2.03 7.55 -1.56
CA ALA A 78 -0.95 7.88 -2.49
C ALA A 78 -0.77 9.40 -2.62
N ILE A 79 -1.86 10.16 -2.80
CA ILE A 79 -1.80 11.63 -2.92
C ILE A 79 -1.16 12.24 -1.67
N PHE A 80 -1.57 11.81 -0.47
CA PHE A 80 -0.96 12.28 0.77
C PHE A 80 0.52 11.90 0.86
N GLN A 81 0.90 10.68 0.46
CA GLN A 81 2.29 10.21 0.45
C GLN A 81 3.18 11.04 -0.47
N GLY A 82 2.69 11.35 -1.67
CA GLY A 82 3.39 12.25 -2.62
C GLY A 82 3.49 13.68 -2.09
N SER A 83 2.41 14.21 -1.50
CA SER A 83 2.38 15.56 -0.93
C SER A 83 3.36 15.72 0.23
N VAL A 84 3.41 14.74 1.13
CA VAL A 84 4.39 14.67 2.24
C VAL A 84 5.81 14.65 1.70
N SER A 85 6.08 13.87 0.65
CA SER A 85 7.41 13.82 0.05
C SER A 85 7.84 15.18 -0.50
N VAL A 86 6.95 15.85 -1.26
CA VAL A 86 7.23 17.19 -1.79
C VAL A 86 7.47 18.17 -0.65
N LEU A 87 6.67 18.12 0.42
CA LEU A 87 6.84 18.98 1.59
C LEU A 87 8.19 18.74 2.29
N ILE A 88 8.60 17.48 2.43
CA ILE A 88 9.90 17.10 2.99
C ILE A 88 11.05 17.65 2.14
N PHE A 89 10.99 17.56 0.81
CA PHE A 89 12.08 18.04 -0.05
C PHE A 89 12.11 19.55 -0.22
N THR A 90 10.95 20.21 -0.22
CA THR A 90 10.84 21.68 -0.40
C THR A 90 11.05 22.45 0.89
N THR A 91 10.64 21.89 2.04
CA THR A 91 10.65 22.58 3.34
C THR A 91 11.34 21.76 4.42
N THR A 92 12.41 21.03 4.09
CA THR A 92 13.06 20.05 5.00
C THR A 92 13.33 20.62 6.40
N ALA A 93 13.94 21.80 6.50
CA ALA A 93 14.27 22.41 7.80
C ALA A 93 13.02 22.76 8.64
N ASN A 94 11.99 23.33 7.99
CA ASN A 94 10.74 23.69 8.66
C ASN A 94 9.96 22.44 9.08
N PHE A 95 9.97 21.41 8.25
CA PHE A 95 9.33 20.13 8.53
C PHE A 95 10.04 19.37 9.67
N LEU A 96 11.37 19.39 9.71
CA LEU A 96 12.17 18.83 10.80
C LEU A 96 11.89 19.54 12.14
N GLY A 97 11.76 20.88 12.09
CA GLY A 97 11.35 21.69 13.24
C GLY A 97 9.95 21.34 13.74
N ALA A 98 8.99 21.12 12.83
CA ALA A 98 7.64 20.68 13.18
C ALA A 98 7.60 19.24 13.74
N LEU A 99 8.51 18.35 13.32
CA LEU A 99 8.66 17.01 13.89
C LEU A 99 9.30 17.02 15.29
N LYS A 100 9.93 18.12 15.70
CA LYS A 100 10.54 18.29 17.03
C LYS A 100 11.55 17.15 17.34
N SER A 101 12.44 16.90 16.39
CA SER A 101 13.47 15.84 16.43
C SER A 101 14.51 16.04 17.55
N TYR A 102 14.94 14.96 18.23
CA TYR A 102 16.00 14.95 19.26
C TYR A 102 17.40 14.60 18.70
N VAL A 103 17.49 14.24 17.42
CA VAL A 103 18.75 13.88 16.75
C VAL A 103 19.46 15.14 16.23
N ARG A 104 20.80 15.11 16.19
CA ARG A 104 21.65 16.19 15.64
C ARG A 104 21.14 16.57 14.24
N GLU A 105 21.02 17.86 13.97
CA GLU A 105 20.28 18.39 12.81
C GLU A 105 20.78 17.83 11.47
N ASP A 106 22.09 17.56 11.36
CA ASP A 106 22.71 16.95 10.18
C ASP A 106 22.18 15.53 9.91
N ASP A 107 22.16 14.67 10.93
CA ASP A 107 21.73 13.28 10.80
C ASP A 107 20.21 13.19 10.60
N ALA A 108 19.46 14.03 11.30
CA ALA A 108 18.00 14.11 11.19
C ALA A 108 17.56 14.56 9.79
N THR A 109 18.29 15.49 9.16
CA THR A 109 18.04 15.94 7.79
C THR A 109 18.22 14.81 6.77
N VAL A 110 19.26 13.99 6.92
CA VAL A 110 19.51 12.84 6.04
C VAL A 110 18.41 11.80 6.19
N ILE A 111 18.06 11.43 7.43
CA ILE A 111 17.01 10.44 7.68
C ILE A 111 15.66 10.95 7.14
N LEU A 112 15.35 12.23 7.30
CA LEU A 112 14.14 12.82 6.77
C LEU A 112 14.11 12.79 5.23
N LYS A 113 15.22 13.11 4.56
CA LYS A 113 15.31 13.02 3.08
C LYS A 113 15.19 11.58 2.58
N MET A 114 15.77 10.61 3.30
CA MET A 114 15.59 9.19 2.99
C MET A 114 14.13 8.74 3.15
N SER A 115 13.46 9.19 4.21
CA SER A 115 12.01 8.97 4.41
C SER A 115 11.20 9.61 3.28
N GLY A 116 11.52 10.85 2.90
CA GLY A 116 10.91 11.54 1.76
C GLY A 116 11.07 10.75 0.45
N ALA A 117 12.25 10.19 0.19
CA ALA A 117 12.52 9.34 -0.98
C ALA A 117 11.69 8.04 -0.95
N LEU A 118 11.57 7.39 0.21
CA LEU A 118 10.68 6.23 0.37
C LEU A 118 9.21 6.58 0.14
N CYS A 119 8.76 7.78 0.51
CA CYS A 119 7.42 8.27 0.18
C CYS A 119 7.20 8.39 -1.34
N ILE A 120 8.20 8.82 -2.12
CA ILE A 120 8.13 8.79 -3.59
C ILE A 120 8.04 7.36 -4.10
N ALA A 121 8.88 6.46 -3.58
CA ALA A 121 8.86 5.06 -3.98
C ALA A 121 7.51 4.40 -3.69
N MET A 122 6.94 4.64 -2.50
CA MET A 122 5.61 4.18 -2.12
C MET A 122 4.53 4.76 -3.03
N PHE A 123 4.56 6.07 -3.33
CA PHE A 123 3.64 6.69 -4.28
C PHE A 123 3.65 5.98 -5.64
N CYS A 124 4.83 5.78 -6.22
CA CYS A 124 4.99 5.08 -7.51
C CYS A 124 4.48 3.64 -7.43
N LEU A 125 4.83 2.90 -6.38
CA LEU A 125 4.36 1.53 -6.16
C LEU A 125 2.85 1.47 -5.97
N GLN A 126 2.23 2.43 -5.29
CA GLN A 126 0.79 2.48 -5.08
C GLN A 126 0.05 2.62 -6.40
N TRP A 127 0.50 3.51 -7.29
CA TRP A 127 -0.05 3.66 -8.65
C TRP A 127 0.11 2.40 -9.48
N LEU A 128 1.26 1.75 -9.38
CA LEU A 128 1.55 0.51 -10.08
C LEU A 128 0.64 -0.63 -9.58
N VAL A 129 0.49 -0.79 -8.26
CA VAL A 129 -0.41 -1.76 -7.63
C VAL A 129 -1.87 -1.49 -8.03
N LEU A 130 -2.30 -0.23 -8.05
CA LEU A 130 -3.65 0.16 -8.50
C LEU A 130 -3.91 -0.23 -9.95
N THR A 131 -2.95 0.07 -10.83
CA THR A 131 -3.05 -0.25 -12.26
C THR A 131 -3.08 -1.75 -12.49
N LEU A 132 -2.24 -2.52 -11.78
CA LEU A 132 -2.26 -3.97 -11.84
C LEU A 132 -3.55 -4.58 -11.29
N ALA A 133 -4.07 -4.05 -10.17
CA ALA A 133 -5.36 -4.46 -9.61
C ALA A 133 -6.51 -4.23 -10.60
N PHE A 134 -6.52 -3.06 -11.24
CA PHE A 134 -7.50 -2.74 -12.28
C PHE A 134 -7.37 -3.69 -13.47
N PHE A 135 -6.15 -3.97 -13.93
CA PHE A 135 -5.90 -4.85 -15.06
C PHE A 135 -6.34 -6.30 -14.78
N LEU A 136 -6.05 -6.82 -13.58
CA LEU A 136 -6.50 -8.14 -13.13
C LEU A 136 -8.04 -8.22 -13.07
N ARG A 137 -8.69 -7.19 -12.52
CA ARG A 137 -10.16 -7.09 -12.46
C ARG A 137 -10.79 -6.98 -13.85
N TYR A 138 -10.18 -6.20 -14.73
CA TYR A 138 -10.61 -6.03 -16.12
C TYR A 138 -10.51 -7.34 -16.90
N HIS A 139 -9.38 -8.04 -16.82
CA HIS A 139 -9.19 -9.33 -17.49
C HIS A 139 -10.17 -10.38 -16.96
N ALA A 140 -10.40 -10.45 -15.64
CA ALA A 140 -11.40 -11.34 -15.06
C ALA A 140 -12.83 -11.00 -15.53
N SER A 141 -13.16 -9.72 -15.69
CA SER A 141 -14.47 -9.27 -16.16
C SER A 141 -14.68 -9.52 -17.65
N VAL A 142 -13.65 -9.32 -18.48
CA VAL A 142 -13.68 -9.54 -19.93
C VAL A 142 -13.70 -11.04 -20.25
N GLU A 143 -12.85 -11.84 -19.58
CA GLU A 143 -12.76 -13.28 -19.83
C GLU A 143 -13.97 -14.03 -19.24
N GLY A 144 -14.52 -13.54 -18.13
CA GLY A 144 -15.82 -13.99 -17.60
C GLY A 144 -17.03 -13.61 -18.44
N GLY A 145 -16.88 -12.70 -19.42
CA GLY A 145 -17.95 -12.31 -20.35
C GLY A 145 -18.14 -13.28 -21.52
N SER A 146 -17.18 -14.19 -21.77
CA SER A 146 -17.20 -15.06 -22.95
C SER A 146 -17.66 -16.50 -22.69
N HIS A 147 -17.93 -16.86 -21.44
CA HIS A 147 -18.56 -18.12 -21.05
C HIS A 147 -19.74 -17.80 -20.13
N GLY A 148 -20.96 -17.86 -20.68
CA GLY A 148 -22.16 -17.55 -19.92
C GLY A 148 -22.29 -18.43 -18.68
N GLN A 149 -22.47 -17.80 -17.51
CA GLN A 149 -23.24 -18.42 -16.45
C GLN A 149 -23.83 -17.38 -15.50
N ILE A 150 -25.15 -17.30 -15.55
CA ILE A 150 -26.00 -16.99 -14.41
C ILE A 150 -25.56 -17.89 -13.24
N LYS A 151 -24.97 -17.33 -12.19
CA LYS A 151 -25.01 -17.90 -10.85
C LYS A 151 -25.06 -16.79 -9.80
N SER A 152 -26.30 -16.41 -9.52
CA SER A 152 -26.87 -16.18 -8.18
C SER A 152 -25.89 -15.79 -7.07
N SER A 153 -25.86 -14.50 -6.75
CA SER A 153 -25.11 -13.88 -5.65
C SER A 153 -25.65 -14.22 -4.25
N LYS A 154 -25.97 -15.49 -3.93
CA LYS A 154 -26.53 -15.79 -2.58
C LYS A 154 -26.17 -17.11 -1.89
N VAL A 155 -25.41 -18.03 -2.47
CA VAL A 155 -25.10 -19.32 -1.76
C VAL A 155 -23.71 -19.87 -2.10
N GLN A 156 -22.64 -19.09 -1.93
CA GLN A 156 -21.27 -19.61 -2.03
C GLN A 156 -20.29 -18.83 -1.13
N ASP A 157 -20.70 -18.53 0.10
CA ASP A 157 -19.79 -17.98 1.13
C ASP A 157 -19.30 -19.08 2.10
N GLU A 158 -19.94 -20.25 2.12
CA GLU A 158 -19.72 -21.26 3.18
C GLU A 158 -19.00 -22.55 2.72
N GLU A 159 -18.95 -22.86 1.42
CA GLU A 159 -18.29 -24.08 0.91
C GLU A 159 -16.87 -23.85 0.35
N ASP A 160 -16.53 -22.66 -0.11
CA ASP A 160 -15.20 -22.36 -0.68
C ASP A 160 -14.14 -22.00 0.38
N THR A 161 -14.54 -21.80 1.64
CA THR A 161 -13.61 -21.63 2.77
C THR A 161 -12.95 -22.94 3.19
N LYS A 162 -13.36 -24.08 2.63
CA LYS A 162 -12.85 -25.41 3.01
C LYS A 162 -11.85 -26.02 2.03
N ASN A 163 -11.58 -25.41 0.87
CA ASN A 163 -10.74 -25.99 -0.17
C ASN A 163 -9.44 -25.21 -0.41
N TRP A 164 -8.84 -24.69 0.66
CA TRP A 164 -7.52 -24.07 0.59
C TRP A 164 -6.41 -25.12 0.78
N PRO A 165 -5.47 -25.28 -0.17
CA PRO A 165 -4.31 -26.13 0.04
C PRO A 165 -3.34 -25.41 0.99
N TRP A 166 -3.22 -25.92 2.22
CA TRP A 166 -2.20 -25.51 3.17
C TRP A 166 -0.78 -25.71 2.61
N PRO A 167 0.15 -24.77 2.80
CA PRO A 167 1.53 -24.94 2.37
C PRO A 167 2.46 -25.26 3.56
N PHE A 168 2.20 -26.30 4.36
CA PHE A 168 3.26 -26.88 5.20
C PHE A 168 3.02 -28.38 5.37
N GLN A 169 3.83 -29.16 4.66
CA GLN A 169 4.06 -30.57 4.98
C GLN A 169 5.34 -30.65 5.83
N VAL A 170 5.18 -30.92 7.12
CA VAL A 170 6.07 -31.75 7.96
C VAL A 170 5.23 -32.51 8.96
#